data_AF-R7UFA6-F1
#
_entry.id   AF-R7UFA6-F1
#
_cell.length_a   1.000
_cell.length_b   1.000
_cell.length_c   1.000
_cell.angle_alpha   90.00
_cell.angle_beta   90.00
_cell.angle_gamma   90.00
#
_symmetry.space_group_name_H-M   'P 1'
#
loop_
_entity.id
_entity.type
_entity.pdbx_description
1 polymer ?
#
loop_
_entity_poly.entity_id
_entity_poly.type
_entity_poly.pdbx_seq_one_letter_code
_entity_poly.pdbx_strand_id
1 'polypeptide(L)'
;MTSELGISLLRTQGPDLELLTKIALELITLELLVLVERQAFSQLPEGKYWNPSKELIESTKSVHKTNVMGEREMVVLNNLLHCKPGISAHNLETMLMWWQNKPASYLEDLTKPQREKLHMEAKKKIPQMKCAISQHRKVLKEKVEQKLKNKHQKKEKPEVRHINMCLKASREVFSYANLEEILARNDSANEFPAPTLVYKKPEDIDQATVEKKRELKLKLEKARKGRQAAKAKDPSSLVGQRFLHQCNEPGEPAQ
;
A
#
# COMPACT_ATOMS: atom_id res chain seq x y z
N MET A 1 3.62 -33.61 -3.26
CA MET A 1 3.86 -34.14 -4.61
C MET A 1 5.31 -33.88 -4.98
N THR A 2 6.22 -34.79 -4.63
CA THR A 2 7.59 -34.78 -5.16
C THR A 2 7.50 -35.26 -6.61
N SER A 3 7.83 -34.41 -7.56
CA SER A 3 7.75 -34.73 -8.99
C SER A 3 8.56 -36.00 -9.30
N GLU A 4 8.07 -36.86 -10.21
CA GLU A 4 8.81 -38.05 -10.69
C GLU A 4 10.22 -37.71 -11.18
N LEU A 5 10.41 -36.47 -11.64
CA LEU A 5 11.70 -35.86 -11.97
C LEU A 5 12.68 -35.83 -10.78
N GLY A 6 12.21 -35.50 -9.57
CA GLY A 6 13.05 -35.49 -8.36
C GLY A 6 13.49 -36.90 -7.95
N ILE A 7 12.63 -37.91 -8.14
CA ILE A 7 12.95 -39.32 -7.84
C ILE A 7 13.89 -39.91 -8.89
N SER A 8 13.75 -39.53 -10.16
CA SER A 8 14.65 -39.92 -11.25
C SER A 8 16.06 -39.35 -11.09
N LEU A 9 16.16 -38.07 -10.67
CA LEU A 9 17.45 -37.42 -10.40
C LEU A 9 18.20 -38.10 -9.25
N LEU A 10 17.50 -38.56 -8.21
CA LEU A 10 18.13 -39.25 -7.07
C LEU A 10 18.61 -40.69 -7.40
N ARG A 11 18.16 -41.30 -8.51
CA ARG A 11 18.57 -42.66 -8.92
C ARG A 11 19.84 -42.69 -9.77
N THR A 12 20.19 -41.61 -10.46
CA THR A 12 21.39 -41.55 -11.29
C THR A 12 22.63 -41.28 -10.44
N GLN A 13 23.18 -42.32 -9.80
CA GLN A 13 24.44 -42.22 -9.06
C GLN A 13 25.65 -42.11 -10.01
N GLY A 14 25.80 -40.95 -10.62
CA GLY A 14 27.01 -40.56 -11.34
C GLY A 14 27.88 -39.63 -10.49
N PRO A 15 29.22 -39.68 -10.60
CA PRO A 15 30.11 -38.76 -9.90
C PRO A 15 29.79 -37.28 -10.21
N ASP A 16 29.28 -37.00 -11.41
CA ASP A 16 28.87 -35.66 -11.83
C ASP A 16 27.60 -35.18 -11.11
N LEU A 17 26.67 -36.08 -10.79
CA LEU A 17 25.47 -35.72 -10.01
C LEU A 17 25.85 -35.38 -8.57
N GLU A 18 26.77 -36.14 -7.97
CA GLU A 18 27.23 -35.86 -6.61
C GLU A 18 27.92 -34.49 -6.55
N LEU A 19 28.75 -34.17 -7.53
CA LEU A 19 29.38 -32.85 -7.66
C LEU A 19 28.35 -31.73 -7.84
N LEU A 20 27.38 -31.89 -8.74
CA LEU A 20 26.31 -30.90 -8.95
C LEU A 20 25.44 -30.73 -7.71
N THR A 21 25.17 -31.79 -6.96
CA THR A 21 24.40 -31.75 -5.72
C THR A 21 25.15 -30.99 -4.63
N LYS A 22 26.47 -31.20 -4.51
CA LYS A 22 27.33 -30.43 -3.59
C LYS A 22 27.31 -28.94 -3.94
N ILE A 23 27.49 -28.60 -5.23
CA ILE A 23 27.45 -27.20 -5.70
C ILE A 23 26.08 -26.57 -5.44
N ALA A 24 24.98 -27.30 -5.71
CA ALA A 24 23.63 -26.80 -5.48
C ALA A 24 23.37 -26.54 -3.98
N LEU A 25 23.79 -27.44 -3.10
CA LEU A 25 23.68 -27.25 -1.66
C LEU A 25 24.52 -26.07 -1.17
N GLU A 26 25.76 -25.94 -1.65
CA GLU A 26 26.61 -24.79 -1.34
C GLU A 26 25.96 -23.48 -1.76
N LEU A 27 25.42 -23.39 -2.98
CA LEU A 27 24.70 -22.19 -3.45
C LEU A 27 23.47 -21.88 -2.60
N ILE A 28 22.64 -22.87 -2.29
CA ILE A 28 21.44 -22.69 -1.46
C ILE A 28 21.82 -22.21 -0.06
N THR A 29 22.83 -22.83 0.55
CA THR A 29 23.30 -22.44 1.89
C THR A 29 23.90 -21.03 1.90
N LEU A 30 24.62 -20.63 0.85
CA LEU A 30 25.13 -19.27 0.69
C LEU A 30 23.97 -18.26 0.56
N GLU A 31 22.95 -18.55 -0.24
CA GLU A 31 21.77 -17.68 -0.35
C GLU A 31 21.01 -17.54 0.98
N LEU A 32 20.86 -18.65 1.72
CA LEU A 32 20.27 -18.63 3.06
C LEU A 32 21.11 -17.79 4.03
N LEU A 33 22.43 -17.87 3.95
CA LEU A 33 23.33 -17.08 4.78
C LEU A 33 23.18 -15.58 4.48
N VAL A 34 23.11 -15.18 3.21
CA VAL A 34 22.83 -13.79 2.81
C VAL A 34 21.46 -13.31 3.31
N LEU A 35 20.44 -14.17 3.30
CA LEU A 35 19.12 -13.83 3.83
C LEU A 35 19.17 -13.61 5.36
N VAL A 36 19.86 -14.50 6.09
CA VAL A 36 20.05 -14.37 7.53
C VAL A 36 20.85 -13.11 7.84
N GLU A 37 21.90 -12.80 7.10
CA GLU A 37 22.67 -11.56 7.27
C GLU A 37 21.82 -10.31 7.09
N ARG A 38 20.94 -10.30 6.08
CA ARG A 38 20.01 -9.18 5.87
C ARG A 38 18.97 -9.05 6.98
N GLN A 39 18.44 -10.17 7.48
CA GLN A 39 17.41 -10.17 8.52
C GLN A 39 17.99 -9.84 9.90
N ALA A 40 19.17 -10.38 10.20
CA ALA A 40 19.88 -10.22 11.47
C ALA A 40 20.93 -9.10 11.44
N PHE A 41 20.96 -8.27 10.39
CA PHE A 41 21.97 -7.21 10.19
C PHE A 41 22.18 -6.36 11.44
N SER A 42 21.09 -6.01 12.13
CA SER A 42 21.16 -5.17 13.32
C SER A 42 21.79 -5.86 14.54
N GLN A 43 21.83 -7.19 14.56
CA GLN A 43 22.35 -8.06 15.61
C GLN A 43 23.70 -8.70 15.25
N LEU A 44 24.23 -8.47 14.05
CA LEU A 44 25.53 -8.98 13.59
C LEU A 44 26.66 -7.98 13.87
N PRO A 45 27.95 -8.36 13.76
CA PRO A 45 29.07 -7.42 13.88
C PRO A 45 28.85 -6.14 13.07
N GLU A 46 29.18 -4.98 13.64
CA GLU A 46 28.84 -3.63 13.12
C GLU A 46 27.35 -3.22 13.20
N GLY A 47 26.47 -4.15 13.55
CA GLY A 47 25.05 -3.91 13.79
C GLY A 47 24.80 -3.08 15.05
N LYS A 48 23.73 -2.28 15.02
CA LYS A 48 23.32 -1.37 16.11
C LYS A 48 23.18 -2.07 17.48
N TYR A 49 22.79 -3.33 17.49
CA TYR A 49 22.50 -4.11 18.70
C TYR A 49 23.58 -5.17 19.01
N TRP A 50 24.67 -5.22 18.25
CA TRP A 50 25.78 -6.16 18.46
C TRP A 50 26.51 -5.89 19.78
N ASN A 51 26.81 -4.62 20.06
CA ASN A 51 27.42 -4.19 21.30
C ASN A 51 26.54 -3.12 21.97
N PRO A 52 25.45 -3.54 22.63
CA PRO A 52 24.46 -2.61 23.17
C PRO A 52 25.06 -1.77 24.31
N SER A 53 24.67 -0.50 24.39
CA SER A 53 25.04 0.37 25.51
C SER A 53 24.43 -0.12 26.83
N LYS A 54 25.03 0.25 27.97
CA LYS A 54 24.53 -0.13 29.30
C LYS A 54 23.07 0.32 29.52
N GLU A 55 22.69 1.47 28.99
CA GLU A 55 21.31 1.99 29.04
C GLU A 55 20.33 1.13 28.23
N LEU A 56 20.75 0.65 27.06
CA LEU A 56 19.95 -0.23 26.22
C LEU A 56 19.79 -1.61 26.87
N ILE A 57 20.82 -2.12 27.53
CA ILE A 57 20.74 -3.36 28.32
C ILE A 57 19.77 -3.19 29.49
N GLU A 58 19.79 -2.06 30.20
CA GLU A 58 18.89 -1.80 31.31
C GLU A 58 17.41 -1.71 30.87
N SER A 59 17.14 -0.96 29.81
CA SER A 59 15.77 -0.83 29.26
C SER A 59 15.22 -2.15 28.73
N THR A 60 16.06 -3.00 28.15
CA THR A 60 15.64 -4.32 27.63
C THR A 60 15.40 -5.37 28.70
N LYS A 61 15.85 -5.18 29.96
CA LYS A 61 15.50 -6.07 31.09
C LYS A 61 13.98 -6.17 31.32
N SER A 62 13.24 -5.13 30.93
CA SER A 62 11.78 -5.11 31.02
C SER A 62 11.08 -6.02 30.00
N VAL A 63 11.79 -6.43 28.94
CA VAL A 63 11.27 -7.23 27.84
C VAL A 63 11.53 -8.71 28.10
N HIS A 64 10.57 -9.56 27.74
CA HIS A 64 10.71 -11.01 27.88
C HIS A 64 11.79 -11.55 26.93
N LYS A 65 12.68 -12.41 27.44
CA LYS A 65 13.80 -12.99 26.68
C LYS A 65 13.36 -13.96 25.57
N THR A 66 12.14 -14.46 25.64
CA THR A 66 11.59 -15.46 24.72
C THR A 66 10.38 -14.89 24.00
N ASN A 67 10.23 -15.18 22.71
CA ASN A 67 9.05 -14.79 21.90
C ASN A 67 7.74 -15.51 22.27
N VAL A 68 7.70 -16.15 23.45
CA VAL A 68 6.53 -16.85 24.00
C VAL A 68 5.34 -15.90 24.22
N MET A 69 5.59 -14.58 24.31
CA MET A 69 4.53 -13.58 24.40
C MET A 69 3.62 -13.59 23.17
N GLY A 70 4.16 -13.55 21.96
CA GLY A 70 3.34 -13.54 20.74
C GLY A 70 2.49 -14.80 20.58
N GLU A 71 3.05 -15.96 20.93
CA GLU A 71 2.31 -17.23 20.89
C GLU A 71 1.17 -17.26 21.91
N ARG A 72 1.43 -16.84 23.16
CA ARG A 72 0.40 -16.76 24.20
C ARG A 72 -0.71 -15.78 23.83
N GLU A 73 -0.36 -14.64 23.28
CA GLU A 73 -1.31 -13.64 22.79
C GLU A 73 -2.20 -14.20 21.70
N MET A 74 -1.61 -14.92 20.74
CA MET A 74 -2.37 -15.58 19.68
C MET A 74 -3.30 -16.66 20.20
N VAL A 75 -2.88 -17.47 21.18
CA VAL A 75 -3.76 -18.47 21.79
C VAL A 75 -4.94 -17.80 22.50
N VAL A 76 -4.70 -16.74 23.27
CA VAL A 76 -5.78 -16.01 23.96
C VAL A 76 -6.70 -15.32 22.95
N LEU A 77 -6.15 -14.68 21.93
CA LEU A 77 -6.93 -14.07 20.84
C LEU A 77 -7.80 -15.10 20.13
N ASN A 78 -7.23 -16.25 19.78
CA ASN A 78 -7.95 -17.32 19.09
C ASN A 78 -9.09 -17.85 19.97
N ASN A 79 -8.85 -18.08 21.25
CA ASN A 79 -9.89 -18.49 22.20
C ASN A 79 -11.00 -17.43 22.32
N LEU A 80 -10.66 -16.14 22.38
CA LEU A 80 -11.64 -15.06 22.43
C LEU A 80 -12.49 -14.96 21.17
N LEU A 81 -11.88 -15.15 20.00
CA LEU A 81 -12.59 -15.18 18.72
C LEU A 81 -13.53 -16.38 18.62
N HIS A 82 -13.11 -17.56 19.10
CA HIS A 82 -13.99 -18.75 19.15
C HIS A 82 -15.16 -18.55 20.12
N CYS A 83 -14.92 -17.98 21.31
CA CYS A 83 -15.98 -17.76 22.28
C CYS A 83 -16.93 -16.62 21.89
N LYS A 84 -16.44 -15.59 21.19
CA LYS A 84 -17.19 -14.38 20.84
C LYS A 84 -16.83 -13.88 19.43
N PRO A 85 -17.32 -14.51 18.36
CA PRO A 85 -16.94 -14.14 16.99
C PRO A 85 -17.39 -12.73 16.57
N GLY A 86 -18.41 -12.17 17.24
CA GLY A 86 -18.92 -10.81 16.98
C GLY A 86 -18.22 -9.68 17.76
N ILE A 87 -17.13 -9.98 18.48
CA ILE A 87 -16.41 -8.97 19.26
C ILE A 87 -15.68 -7.98 18.34
N SER A 88 -15.74 -6.68 18.65
CA SER A 88 -15.00 -5.68 17.88
C SER A 88 -13.50 -5.79 18.15
N ALA A 89 -12.67 -5.48 17.14
CA ALA A 89 -11.21 -5.49 17.26
C ALA A 89 -10.71 -4.64 18.44
N HIS A 90 -11.33 -3.48 18.68
CA HIS A 90 -11.01 -2.61 19.81
C HIS A 90 -11.25 -3.28 21.17
N ASN A 91 -12.35 -4.03 21.30
CA ASN A 91 -12.66 -4.74 22.54
C ASN A 91 -11.71 -5.93 22.75
N LEU A 92 -11.31 -6.62 21.67
CA LEU A 92 -10.29 -7.68 21.72
C LEU A 92 -8.96 -7.15 22.23
N GLU A 93 -8.47 -6.05 21.64
CA GLU A 93 -7.22 -5.40 22.05
C GLU A 93 -7.28 -4.99 23.53
N THR A 94 -8.40 -4.39 23.95
CA THR A 94 -8.61 -4.00 25.36
C THR A 94 -8.56 -5.22 26.29
N MET A 95 -9.20 -6.34 25.92
CA MET A 95 -9.18 -7.56 26.72
C MET A 95 -7.80 -8.20 26.77
N LEU A 96 -7.06 -8.23 25.66
CA LEU A 96 -5.69 -8.74 25.59
C LEU A 96 -4.77 -7.90 26.49
N MET A 97 -4.82 -6.56 26.36
CA MET A 97 -4.07 -5.65 27.22
C MET A 97 -4.41 -5.83 28.70
N TRP A 98 -5.70 -6.00 29.03
CA TRP A 98 -6.13 -6.26 30.40
C TRP A 98 -5.53 -7.57 30.92
N TRP A 99 -5.51 -8.63 30.11
CA TRP A 99 -4.98 -9.91 30.52
C TRP A 99 -3.46 -9.90 30.71
N GLN A 100 -2.73 -9.22 29.83
CA GLN A 100 -1.27 -9.08 29.89
C GLN A 100 -0.81 -8.25 31.08
N ASN A 101 -1.44 -7.09 31.29
CA ASN A 101 -1.01 -6.14 32.32
C ASN A 101 -1.42 -6.56 33.73
N LYS A 102 -2.23 -7.62 33.86
CA LYS A 102 -2.78 -8.15 35.13
C LYS A 102 -3.20 -7.04 36.11
N PRO A 103 -4.02 -6.06 35.68
CA PRO A 103 -4.44 -4.97 36.53
C PRO A 103 -5.28 -5.47 37.71
N ALA A 104 -5.91 -6.65 37.60
CA ALA A 104 -6.60 -7.28 38.72
C ALA A 104 -5.65 -7.61 39.88
N SER A 105 -4.53 -8.29 39.60
CA SER A 105 -3.50 -8.59 40.60
C SER A 105 -2.91 -7.30 41.20
N TYR A 106 -2.60 -6.32 40.34
CA TYR A 106 -2.15 -5.00 40.80
C TYR A 106 -3.17 -4.31 41.73
N LEU A 107 -4.46 -4.38 41.41
CA LEU A 107 -5.51 -3.81 42.25
C LEU A 107 -5.67 -4.58 43.56
N GLU A 108 -5.51 -5.91 43.54
CA GLU A 108 -5.56 -6.77 44.72
C GLU A 108 -4.42 -6.48 45.71
N ASP A 109 -3.22 -6.22 45.20
CA ASP A 109 -2.03 -5.88 46.00
C ASP A 109 -2.13 -4.51 46.69
N LEU A 110 -2.98 -3.61 46.17
CA LEU A 110 -3.18 -2.28 46.76
C LEU A 110 -4.08 -2.32 48.01
N THR A 111 -3.74 -1.48 48.98
CA THR A 111 -4.58 -1.26 50.16
C THR A 111 -5.95 -0.69 49.76
N LYS A 112 -7.00 -1.06 50.51
CA LYS A 112 -8.39 -0.58 50.29
C LYS A 112 -8.50 0.94 50.00
N PRO A 113 -7.89 1.84 50.80
CA PRO A 113 -8.02 3.29 50.55
C PRO A 113 -7.35 3.75 49.25
N GLN A 114 -6.22 3.15 48.86
CA GLN A 114 -5.54 3.49 47.60
C GLN A 114 -6.35 3.01 46.39
N ARG A 115 -6.95 1.83 46.48
CA ARG A 115 -7.85 1.27 45.46
C ARG A 115 -9.08 2.14 45.24
N GLU A 116 -9.70 2.59 46.33
CA GLU A 116 -10.87 3.49 46.27
C GLU A 116 -10.53 4.83 45.63
N LYS A 117 -9.37 5.41 45.96
CA LYS A 117 -8.88 6.64 45.33
C LYS A 117 -8.73 6.48 43.82
N LEU A 118 -8.12 5.38 43.36
CA LEU A 118 -7.98 5.06 41.93
C LEU A 118 -9.34 4.91 41.24
N HIS A 119 -10.29 4.20 41.86
CA HIS A 119 -11.64 4.07 41.32
C HIS A 119 -12.37 5.41 41.22
N MET A 120 -12.21 6.29 42.21
CA MET A 120 -12.80 7.63 42.19
C MET A 120 -12.19 8.51 41.09
N GLU A 121 -10.87 8.47 40.91
CA GLU A 121 -10.19 9.16 39.82
C GLU A 121 -10.64 8.64 38.44
N ALA A 122 -10.77 7.32 38.28
CA ALA A 122 -11.27 6.72 37.05
C ALA A 122 -12.72 7.16 36.77
N LYS A 123 -13.61 7.13 37.77
CA LYS A 123 -14.99 7.63 37.66
C LYS A 123 -15.04 9.10 37.23
N LYS A 124 -14.12 9.94 37.72
CA LYS A 124 -14.04 11.36 37.34
C LYS A 124 -13.54 11.56 35.90
N LYS A 125 -12.61 10.74 35.42
CA LYS A 125 -12.00 10.86 34.09
C LYS A 125 -12.84 10.25 32.97
N ILE A 126 -13.65 9.22 33.25
CA ILE A 126 -14.48 8.54 32.24
C ILE A 126 -15.41 9.50 31.47
N PRO A 127 -16.16 10.42 32.11
CA PRO A 127 -17.01 11.37 31.40
C PRO A 127 -16.23 12.27 30.43
N GLN A 128 -15.06 12.77 30.87
CA GLN A 128 -14.18 13.61 30.05
C GLN A 128 -13.70 12.84 28.81
N MET A 129 -13.28 11.59 29.00
CA MET A 129 -12.83 10.71 27.92
C MET A 129 -13.96 10.40 26.93
N LYS A 130 -15.18 10.12 27.42
CA LYS A 130 -16.36 9.92 26.56
C LYS A 130 -16.67 11.16 25.73
N CYS A 131 -16.57 12.35 26.31
CA CYS A 131 -16.77 13.61 25.60
C CYS A 131 -15.72 13.78 24.48
N ALA A 132 -14.44 13.57 24.79
CA ALA A 132 -13.35 13.65 23.82
C ALA A 132 -13.50 12.65 22.66
N ILE A 133 -13.88 11.40 22.95
CA ILE A 133 -14.13 10.37 21.92
C ILE A 133 -15.32 10.80 21.04
N SER A 134 -16.39 11.33 21.62
CA SER A 134 -17.56 11.81 20.87
C SER A 134 -17.18 12.97 19.93
N GLN A 135 -16.42 13.95 20.42
CA GLN A 135 -15.92 15.06 19.61
C GLN A 135 -15.02 14.56 18.48
N HIS A 136 -14.09 13.65 18.77
CA HIS A 136 -13.22 13.06 17.75
C HIS A 136 -14.01 12.33 16.67
N ARG A 137 -15.06 11.57 17.04
CA ARG A 137 -15.96 10.91 16.08
C ARG A 137 -16.68 11.91 15.19
N LYS A 138 -17.15 13.05 15.72
CA LYS A 138 -17.79 14.11 14.92
C LYS A 138 -16.81 14.69 13.90
N VAL A 139 -15.61 15.08 14.34
CA VAL A 139 -14.56 15.60 13.46
C VAL A 139 -14.19 14.61 12.37
N LEU A 140 -14.09 13.31 12.71
CA LEU A 140 -13.77 12.28 11.74
C LEU A 140 -14.89 12.12 10.70
N LYS A 141 -16.16 12.14 11.14
CA LYS A 141 -17.32 12.08 10.26
C LYS A 141 -17.34 13.26 9.28
N GLU A 142 -17.14 14.48 9.78
CA GLU A 142 -17.06 15.69 8.97
C GLU A 142 -15.91 15.62 7.95
N LYS A 143 -14.73 15.13 8.35
CA LYS A 143 -13.59 14.91 7.43
C LYS A 143 -13.92 13.91 6.34
N VAL A 144 -14.62 12.82 6.66
CA VAL A 144 -15.03 11.80 5.69
C VAL A 144 -16.06 12.37 4.73
N GLU A 145 -17.09 13.06 5.23
CA GLU A 145 -18.10 13.72 4.40
C GLU A 145 -17.48 14.77 3.47
N GLN A 146 -16.55 15.59 3.97
CA GLN A 146 -15.85 16.57 3.14
C GLN A 146 -15.01 15.90 2.05
N LYS A 147 -14.32 14.79 2.36
CA LYS A 147 -13.58 14.01 1.35
C LYS A 147 -14.51 13.44 0.29
N LEU A 148 -15.69 12.95 0.67
CA LEU A 148 -16.69 12.44 -0.26
C LEU A 148 -17.23 13.56 -1.17
N LYS A 149 -17.61 14.71 -0.61
CA LYS A 149 -18.03 15.90 -1.38
C LYS A 149 -16.96 16.35 -2.37
N ASN A 150 -15.71 16.44 -1.91
CA ASN A 150 -14.57 16.79 -2.77
C ASN A 150 -14.36 15.77 -3.90
N LYS A 151 -14.60 14.47 -3.64
CA LYS A 151 -14.51 13.40 -4.65
C LYS A 151 -15.64 13.52 -5.68
N HIS A 152 -16.87 13.79 -5.24
CA HIS A 152 -18.00 14.03 -6.14
C HIS A 152 -17.78 15.25 -7.03
N GLN A 153 -17.41 16.39 -6.46
CA GLN A 153 -17.11 17.60 -7.23
C GLN A 153 -15.95 17.42 -8.23
N LYS A 154 -14.96 16.60 -7.89
CA LYS A 154 -13.86 16.25 -8.81
C LYS A 154 -14.32 15.37 -9.97
N LYS A 155 -15.40 14.60 -9.83
CA LYS A 155 -16.00 13.79 -10.91
C LYS A 155 -17.00 14.58 -11.76
N GLU A 156 -17.77 15.47 -11.14
CA GLU A 156 -18.73 16.32 -11.86
C GLU A 156 -18.02 17.33 -12.79
N LYS A 157 -16.88 17.90 -12.35
CA LYS A 157 -16.13 18.86 -13.19
C LYS A 157 -15.72 18.32 -14.57
N PRO A 158 -15.11 17.13 -14.71
CA PRO A 158 -14.80 16.56 -16.02
C PRO A 158 -16.05 16.12 -16.79
N GLU A 159 -17.10 15.64 -16.14
CA GLU A 159 -18.37 15.27 -16.80
C GLU A 159 -19.07 16.49 -17.40
N VAL A 160 -19.18 17.58 -16.65
CA VAL A 160 -19.73 18.86 -17.14
C VAL A 160 -18.87 19.44 -18.25
N ARG A 161 -17.54 19.34 -18.16
CA ARG A 161 -16.64 19.73 -19.26
C ARG A 161 -16.86 18.89 -20.51
N HIS A 162 -17.04 17.58 -20.35
CA HIS A 162 -17.30 16.67 -21.46
C HIS A 162 -18.64 16.97 -22.12
N ILE A 163 -19.71 17.16 -21.35
CA ILE A 163 -21.03 17.54 -21.85
C ILE A 163 -20.97 18.88 -22.59
N ASN A 164 -20.31 19.89 -22.02
CA ASN A 164 -20.16 21.19 -22.68
C ASN A 164 -19.34 21.11 -23.97
N MET A 165 -18.31 20.26 -24.00
CA MET A 165 -17.53 20.00 -25.21
C MET A 165 -18.36 19.30 -26.29
N CYS A 166 -19.14 18.28 -25.93
CA CYS A 166 -20.07 17.60 -26.84
C CYS A 166 -21.13 18.57 -27.37
N LEU A 167 -21.76 19.37 -26.52
CA LEU A 167 -22.76 20.37 -26.93
C LEU A 167 -22.16 21.42 -27.86
N LYS A 168 -20.92 21.87 -27.61
CA LYS A 168 -20.22 22.80 -28.50
C LYS A 168 -19.97 22.17 -29.87
N ALA A 169 -19.47 20.93 -29.91
CA ALA A 169 -19.27 20.20 -31.15
C ALA A 169 -20.58 19.99 -31.92
N SER A 170 -21.67 19.62 -31.24
CA SER A 170 -22.99 19.49 -31.85
C SER A 170 -23.52 20.81 -32.44
N ARG A 171 -23.29 21.95 -31.76
CA ARG A 171 -23.65 23.28 -32.28
C ARG A 171 -22.82 23.66 -33.50
N GLU A 172 -21.53 23.34 -33.50
CA GLU A 172 -20.66 23.56 -34.66
C GLU A 172 -21.15 22.73 -35.86
N VAL A 173 -21.45 21.44 -35.67
CA VAL A 173 -22.04 20.58 -36.72
C VAL A 173 -23.36 21.16 -37.25
N PHE A 174 -24.25 21.66 -36.38
CA PHE A 174 -25.47 22.34 -36.81
C PHE A 174 -25.21 23.62 -37.63
N SER A 175 -24.14 24.36 -37.31
CA SER A 175 -23.72 25.53 -38.10
C SER A 175 -23.20 25.14 -39.49
N TYR A 176 -22.57 23.96 -39.61
CA TYR A 176 -22.15 23.41 -40.91
C TYR A 176 -23.32 22.85 -41.73
N ALA A 177 -24.38 22.34 -41.10
CA ALA A 177 -25.61 21.96 -41.81
C ALA A 177 -26.29 23.18 -42.47
N ASN A 178 -26.27 24.34 -41.81
CA ASN A 178 -26.68 25.61 -42.44
C ASN A 178 -25.75 26.04 -43.58
N LEU A 179 -24.46 25.67 -43.53
CA LEU A 179 -23.53 25.93 -44.62
C LEU A 179 -23.79 25.03 -45.83
N GLU A 180 -24.21 23.77 -45.66
CA GLU A 180 -24.68 22.93 -46.78
C GLU A 180 -25.92 23.54 -47.46
N GLU A 181 -26.85 24.11 -46.70
CA GLU A 181 -28.03 24.79 -47.26
C GLU A 181 -27.67 26.10 -47.99
N ILE A 182 -26.65 26.82 -47.50
CA ILE A 182 -26.09 28.02 -48.15
C ILE A 182 -25.26 27.64 -49.40
N LEU A 183 -24.50 26.54 -49.36
CA LEU A 183 -23.73 26.03 -50.50
C LEU A 183 -24.65 25.49 -51.60
N ALA A 184 -25.72 24.77 -51.25
CA ALA A 184 -26.73 24.31 -52.20
C ALA A 184 -27.46 25.47 -52.92
N ARG A 185 -27.54 26.66 -52.29
CA ARG A 185 -28.00 27.88 -52.97
C ARG A 185 -26.95 28.51 -53.87
N ASN A 186 -25.67 28.42 -53.51
CA ASN A 186 -24.55 28.95 -54.28
C ASN A 186 -24.07 28.03 -55.41
N ASP A 187 -24.45 26.75 -55.44
CA ASP A 187 -24.18 25.80 -56.55
C ASP A 187 -24.91 26.15 -57.85
N SER A 188 -25.67 27.25 -57.87
CA SER A 188 -26.15 27.87 -59.11
C SER A 188 -25.10 28.78 -59.78
N ALA A 189 -23.91 28.95 -59.20
CA ALA A 189 -22.82 29.70 -59.82
C ALA A 189 -21.42 29.15 -59.45
N ASN A 190 -20.71 28.69 -60.48
CA ASN A 190 -19.30 28.30 -60.57
C ASN A 190 -18.87 26.93 -60.01
N GLU A 191 -18.61 26.02 -60.95
CA GLU A 191 -17.73 24.86 -60.80
C GLU A 191 -16.30 25.32 -60.45
N PHE A 192 -15.91 25.16 -59.19
CA PHE A 192 -14.49 25.14 -58.81
C PHE A 192 -14.01 23.69 -58.70
N PRO A 193 -12.88 23.32 -59.31
CA PRO A 193 -12.35 21.98 -59.19
C PRO A 193 -11.93 21.70 -57.75
N ALA A 194 -12.31 20.52 -57.25
CA ALA A 194 -11.99 20.08 -55.89
C ALA A 194 -10.47 20.17 -55.61
N PRO A 195 -10.05 20.70 -54.45
CA PRO A 195 -8.63 20.76 -54.11
C PRO A 195 -8.10 19.33 -53.98
N THR A 196 -7.04 19.04 -54.73
CA THR A 196 -6.36 17.75 -54.72
C THR A 196 -5.91 17.44 -53.29
N LEU A 197 -6.53 16.45 -52.67
CA LEU A 197 -6.13 15.92 -51.36
C LEU A 197 -4.73 15.32 -51.48
N VAL A 198 -3.72 16.07 -51.03
CA VAL A 198 -2.36 15.57 -50.90
C VAL A 198 -2.31 14.66 -49.67
N TYR A 199 -2.36 13.36 -49.91
CA TYR A 199 -2.09 12.37 -48.87
C TYR A 199 -0.65 12.53 -48.39
N LYS A 200 -0.45 12.56 -47.06
CA LYS A 200 0.88 12.57 -46.44
C LYS A 200 1.67 11.38 -46.97
N LYS A 201 2.91 11.64 -47.38
CA LYS A 201 3.78 10.58 -47.87
C LYS A 201 4.17 9.68 -46.69
N PRO A 202 4.48 8.40 -46.90
CA PRO A 202 4.91 7.50 -45.84
C PRO A 202 6.06 8.08 -44.99
N GLU A 203 6.95 8.86 -45.60
CA GLU A 203 8.06 9.53 -44.92
C GLU A 203 7.61 10.52 -43.83
N ASP A 204 6.46 11.19 -44.02
CA ASP A 204 5.90 12.15 -43.05
C ASP A 204 5.38 11.44 -41.78
N ILE A 205 4.93 10.19 -41.93
CA ILE A 205 4.46 9.36 -40.82
C ILE A 205 5.64 8.90 -39.97
N ASP A 206 6.72 8.48 -40.63
CA ASP A 206 7.94 8.04 -39.98
C ASP A 206 8.57 9.19 -39.16
N GLN A 207 8.63 10.39 -39.74
CA GLN A 207 9.15 11.58 -39.06
C GLN A 207 8.32 11.94 -37.82
N ALA A 208 6.99 11.87 -37.91
CA ALA A 208 6.10 12.10 -36.76
C ALA A 208 6.28 11.04 -35.65
N THR A 209 6.50 9.77 -36.00
CA THR A 209 6.81 8.73 -34.99
C THR A 209 8.17 8.90 -34.33
N VAL A 210 9.19 9.38 -35.08
CA VAL A 210 10.52 9.66 -34.53
C VAL A 210 10.46 10.81 -33.52
N GLU A 211 9.75 11.89 -33.84
CA GLU A 211 9.55 13.01 -32.92
C GLU A 211 8.82 12.58 -31.64
N LYS A 212 7.76 11.77 -31.78
CA LYS A 212 6.99 11.25 -30.64
C LYS A 212 7.84 10.33 -29.75
N LYS A 213 8.70 9.49 -30.34
CA LYS A 213 9.67 8.66 -29.59
C LYS A 213 10.69 9.54 -28.83
N ARG A 214 11.17 10.62 -29.43
CA ARG A 214 12.10 11.57 -28.80
C ARG A 214 11.43 12.26 -27.59
N GLU A 215 10.20 12.73 -27.74
CA GLU A 215 9.44 13.37 -26.67
C GLU A 215 9.20 12.42 -25.48
N LEU A 216 8.85 11.17 -25.76
CA LEU A 216 8.65 10.14 -24.73
C LEU A 216 9.93 9.82 -23.97
N LYS A 217 11.07 9.68 -24.66
CA LYS A 217 12.38 9.46 -24.00
C LYS A 217 12.70 10.60 -23.03
N LEU A 218 12.46 11.84 -23.44
CA LEU A 218 12.73 13.03 -22.64
C LEU A 218 11.86 13.10 -21.38
N LYS A 219 10.58 12.73 -21.49
CA LYS A 219 9.66 12.60 -20.34
C LYS A 219 10.12 11.52 -19.35
N LEU A 220 10.59 10.38 -19.87
CA LEU A 220 11.06 9.25 -19.07
C LEU A 220 12.33 9.60 -18.28
N GLU A 221 13.26 10.30 -18.91
CA GLU A 221 14.49 10.77 -18.27
C GLU A 221 14.21 11.79 -17.16
N LYS A 222 13.30 12.74 -17.42
CA LYS A 222 12.84 13.72 -16.41
C LYS A 222 12.21 13.03 -15.20
N ALA A 223 11.41 11.98 -15.41
CA ALA A 223 10.81 11.20 -14.34
C ALA A 223 11.86 10.41 -13.52
N ARG A 224 12.89 9.85 -14.17
CA ARG A 224 14.00 9.14 -13.48
C ARG A 224 14.81 10.11 -12.60
N LYS A 225 15.16 11.28 -13.13
CA LYS A 225 15.85 12.35 -12.37
C LYS A 225 15.01 12.80 -11.17
N GLY A 226 13.70 12.94 -11.32
CA GLY A 226 12.79 13.27 -10.21
C GLY A 226 12.78 12.22 -9.09
N ARG A 227 12.80 10.92 -9.42
CA ARG A 227 12.84 9.83 -8.43
C ARG A 227 14.18 9.75 -7.69
N GLN A 228 15.28 10.01 -8.38
CA GLN A 228 16.61 10.06 -7.77
C GLN A 228 16.75 11.27 -6.83
N ALA A 229 16.22 12.44 -7.22
CA ALA A 229 16.16 13.62 -6.36
C ALA A 229 15.27 13.42 -5.12
N ALA A 230 14.19 12.64 -5.24
CA ALA A 230 13.33 12.28 -4.10
C ALA A 230 14.01 11.31 -3.12
N LYS A 231 14.89 10.41 -3.59
CA LYS A 231 15.73 9.55 -2.72
C LYS A 231 16.82 10.32 -1.97
N ALA A 232 17.21 11.50 -2.46
CA ALA A 232 18.22 12.35 -1.83
C ALA A 232 17.65 13.27 -0.72
N LYS A 233 16.32 13.36 -0.59
CA LYS A 233 15.65 14.08 0.51
C LYS A 233 15.13 13.06 1.54
N ASP A 234 15.74 13.09 2.72
CA ASP A 234 15.34 12.44 3.97
C ASP A 234 15.06 10.92 3.96
N PRO A 235 16.00 10.09 4.46
CA PRO A 235 15.74 8.67 4.73
C PRO A 235 14.77 8.45 5.92
N SER A 236 14.34 9.49 6.63
CA SER A 236 13.45 9.43 7.79
C SER A 236 11.95 9.29 7.42
N SER A 237 11.58 9.53 6.15
CA SER A 237 10.17 9.51 5.70
C SER A 237 9.66 8.12 5.28
N LEU A 238 10.51 7.11 5.15
CA LEU A 238 10.12 5.80 4.60
C LEU A 238 9.57 4.80 5.64
N VAL A 239 9.58 5.15 6.93
CA VAL A 239 9.09 4.28 8.02
C VAL A 239 7.54 4.14 8.00
N GLY A 240 6.82 4.95 7.21
CA GLY A 240 5.35 4.97 7.19
C GLY A 240 4.66 4.24 6.04
N GLN A 241 5.36 3.77 5.01
CA GLN A 241 4.75 3.07 3.87
C GLN A 241 5.14 1.60 3.84
N ARG A 242 4.61 0.84 4.80
CA ARG A 242 4.40 -0.61 4.60
C ARG A 242 3.30 -0.77 3.57
N PHE A 243 3.66 -0.87 2.30
CA PHE A 243 2.80 -1.51 1.31
C PHE A 243 2.73 -2.99 1.68
N LEU A 244 1.60 -3.42 2.25
CA LEU A 244 1.23 -4.83 2.23
C LEU A 244 1.04 -5.20 0.75
N HIS A 245 1.97 -5.96 0.19
CA HIS A 245 1.63 -6.79 -0.95
C HIS A 245 0.71 -7.90 -0.44
N GLN A 246 -0.60 -7.73 -0.62
CA GLN A 246 -1.49 -8.89 -0.70
C GLN A 246 -1.14 -9.60 -2.00
N CYS A 247 -0.28 -10.62 -1.89
CA CYS A 247 -0.17 -11.65 -2.91
C CYS A 247 -1.41 -12.54 -2.77
N ASN A 248 -2.52 -12.13 -3.38
CA ASN A 248 -3.57 -13.09 -3.68
C ASN A 248 -3.06 -13.93 -4.85
N GLU A 249 -2.99 -15.24 -4.68
CA GLU A 249 -2.78 -16.16 -5.79
C GLU A 249 -3.93 -16.02 -6.80
N PRO A 250 -3.68 -16.21 -8.11
CA PRO A 250 -4.72 -16.07 -9.11
C PRO A 250 -5.77 -17.17 -8.94
N GLY A 251 -6.88 -16.85 -8.27
CA GLY A 251 -8.03 -17.76 -8.12
C GLY A 251 -8.93 -17.54 -6.91
N GLU A 252 -8.52 -16.81 -5.88
CA GLU A 252 -9.36 -16.62 -4.68
C GLU A 252 -10.21 -15.34 -4.73
N PRO A 253 -11.51 -15.40 -4.37
CA PRO A 253 -12.34 -14.21 -4.22
C PRO A 253 -11.88 -13.39 -3.01
N ALA A 254 -11.72 -12.09 -3.20
CA ALA A 254 -11.34 -11.15 -2.15
C ALA A 254 -12.38 -11.17 -1.01
N GLN A 255 -11.94 -11.52 0.20
CA GLN A 255 -12.67 -11.27 1.46
C GLN A 255 -12.33 -9.89 2.02
#